data_AF-A0A7X9BBP1-F1
#
_entry.id   AF-A0A7X9BBP1-F1
#
_cell.length_a   1.000
_cell.length_b   1.000
_cell.length_c   1.000
_cell.angle_alpha   90.00
_cell.angle_beta   90.00
_cell.angle_gamma   90.00
#
_symmetry.space_group_name_H-M   'P 1'
#
loop_
_entity.id
_entity.type
_entity.pdbx_description
1 polymer ?
#
loop_
_entity_poly.entity_id
_entity_poly.type
_entity_poly.pdbx_seq_one_letter_code
_entity_poly.pdbx_strand_id
1 'polypeptide(L)'
;MEKVGTELGFCSETVEIWQLIGYLILIFKIVLPIILIIVGILTLGKAVITDDEKEAKKCFNSMIIKFITAIVIFFIPSIVSAGFKLLRNFSDVKEDYTVCEMCVIRPRGSFCNDKVAEISHD
;
A
#
# COMPACT_ATOMS: atom_id res chain seq x y z
N MET A 1 10.29 4.32 28.80
CA MET A 1 9.71 4.20 27.45
C MET A 1 10.86 3.94 26.51
N GLU A 2 10.76 2.85 25.78
CA GLU A 2 11.84 2.25 24.99
C GLU A 2 12.36 3.23 23.95
N LYS A 3 13.62 3.66 24.12
CA LYS A 3 14.36 4.37 23.08
C LYS A 3 14.72 3.33 22.02
N VAL A 4 13.93 3.24 20.96
CA VAL A 4 14.45 2.71 19.68
C VAL A 4 15.48 3.75 19.24
N GLY A 5 16.74 3.45 19.54
CA GLY A 5 17.83 4.40 19.50
C GLY A 5 18.33 4.61 18.09
N THR A 6 18.45 5.88 17.71
CA THR A 6 19.59 6.52 17.05
C THR A 6 19.36 8.04 17.08
N GLU A 7 20.43 8.84 17.00
CA GLU A 7 20.32 10.33 16.95
C GLU A 7 19.63 10.81 15.66
N LEU A 8 19.64 9.95 14.62
CA LEU A 8 18.77 9.95 13.45
C LEU A 8 17.65 8.95 13.70
N GLY A 9 16.38 9.29 13.50
CA GLY A 9 15.29 8.38 13.86
C GLY A 9 15.24 7.06 13.06
N PHE A 10 14.48 6.09 13.59
CA PHE A 10 14.36 4.72 13.07
C PHE A 10 14.00 4.65 11.57
N CYS A 11 13.12 5.52 11.10
CA CYS A 11 12.66 5.55 9.71
C CYS A 11 13.75 6.02 8.75
N SER A 12 14.59 6.96 9.18
CA SER A 12 15.70 7.47 8.38
C SER A 12 16.77 6.40 8.16
N GLU A 13 17.11 5.62 9.19
CA GLU A 13 18.11 4.55 9.07
C GLU A 13 17.60 3.36 8.24
N THR A 14 16.29 3.11 8.22
CA THR A 14 15.68 1.98 7.51
C THR A 14 15.01 2.37 6.17
N VAL A 15 15.36 3.53 5.62
CA VAL A 15 14.70 4.13 4.45
C VAL A 15 14.66 3.20 3.22
N GLU A 16 15.75 2.48 2.94
CA GLU A 16 15.84 1.57 1.79
C GLU A 16 14.81 0.43 1.88
N ILE A 17 14.58 -0.09 3.09
CA ILE A 17 13.61 -1.16 3.35
C ILE A 17 12.19 -0.64 3.14
N TRP A 18 11.89 0.56 3.66
CA TRP A 18 10.59 1.20 3.49
C TRP A 18 10.28 1.53 2.03
N GLN A 19 11.28 1.98 1.27
CA GLN A 19 11.15 2.25 -0.16
C GLN A 19 10.91 0.96 -0.95
N LEU A 20 11.59 -0.14 -0.60
CA LEU A 20 11.35 -1.45 -1.21
C LEU A 20 9.93 -1.97 -0.92
N ILE A 21 9.47 -1.86 0.34
CA ILE A 21 8.08 -2.19 0.72
C ILE A 21 7.09 -1.35 -0.09
N GLY A 22 7.36 -0.04 -0.25
CA GLY A 22 6.50 0.85 -1.02
C GLY A 22 6.39 0.41 -2.48
N TYR A 23 7.52 0.06 -3.12
CA TYR A 23 7.53 -0.45 -4.49
C TYR A 23 6.73 -1.75 -4.61
N LEU A 24 6.87 -2.66 -3.65
CA LEU A 24 6.12 -3.92 -3.63
C LEU A 24 4.61 -3.66 -3.57
N ILE A 25 4.16 -2.79 -2.66
CA ILE A 25 2.74 -2.40 -2.54
C ILE A 25 2.23 -1.76 -3.83
N LEU A 26 3.04 -0.89 -4.45
CA LEU A 26 2.71 -0.20 -5.69
C LEU A 26 2.51 -1.19 -6.85
N ILE A 27 3.39 -2.19 -6.97
CA ILE A 27 3.28 -3.25 -7.98
C ILE A 27 2.03 -4.09 -7.73
N PHE A 28 1.81 -4.55 -6.49
CA PHE A 28 0.63 -5.36 -6.14
C PHE A 28 -0.69 -4.63 -6.42
N LYS A 29 -0.75 -3.33 -6.10
CA LYS A 29 -1.90 -2.47 -6.40
C LYS A 29 -2.24 -2.38 -7.89
N ILE A 30 -1.27 -2.58 -8.79
CA ILE A 30 -1.49 -2.53 -10.24
C ILE A 30 -1.76 -3.94 -10.79
N VAL A 31 -1.02 -4.95 -10.33
CA VAL A 31 -1.15 -6.33 -10.80
C VAL A 31 -2.50 -6.94 -10.41
N LEU A 32 -2.97 -6.73 -9.17
CA LEU A 32 -4.26 -7.25 -8.69
C LEU A 32 -5.47 -6.80 -9.55
N PRO A 33 -5.68 -5.49 -9.83
CA PRO A 33 -6.80 -5.07 -10.66
C PRO A 33 -6.69 -5.53 -12.11
N ILE A 34 -5.48 -5.60 -12.69
CA ILE A 34 -5.31 -6.10 -14.06
C ILE A 34 -5.77 -7.56 -14.17
N ILE A 35 -5.34 -8.43 -13.24
CA ILE A 35 -5.76 -9.82 -13.23
C ILE A 35 -7.29 -9.94 -13.07
N LEU A 36 -7.88 -9.12 -12.19
CA LEU A 36 -9.34 -9.11 -11.98
C LEU A 36 -10.11 -8.71 -13.24
N ILE A 37 -9.64 -7.71 -13.99
CA ILE A 37 -10.27 -7.27 -15.23
C ILE A 37 -10.22 -8.39 -16.28
N ILE A 38 -9.06 -9.02 -16.46
CA ILE A 38 -8.88 -10.10 -17.44
C ILE A 38 -9.80 -11.28 -17.10
N VAL A 39 -9.77 -11.76 -15.86
CA VAL A 39 -10.65 -12.86 -15.43
C VAL A 39 -12.12 -12.44 -15.58
N GLY A 40 -12.45 -11.18 -15.31
CA GLY A 40 -13.83 -10.68 -15.33
C GLY A 40 -14.42 -10.72 -16.73
N ILE A 41 -13.67 -10.27 -17.73
CA ILE A 41 -14.11 -10.31 -19.12
C ILE A 41 -14.20 -11.75 -19.62
N LEU A 42 -13.27 -12.63 -19.22
CA LEU A 42 -13.30 -14.05 -19.60
C LEU A 42 -14.50 -14.80 -18.99
N THR A 43 -14.87 -14.51 -17.75
CA THR A 43 -16.04 -15.13 -17.10
C THR A 43 -17.35 -14.58 -17.64
N LEU A 44 -17.43 -13.27 -17.89
CA LEU A 44 -18.59 -12.65 -18.52
C LEU A 44 -18.80 -13.15 -19.95
N GLY A 45 -17.73 -13.25 -20.74
CA GLY A 45 -17.80 -13.77 -22.11
C GLY A 45 -18.30 -15.22 -22.18
N LYS A 46 -17.90 -16.07 -21.24
CA LYS A 46 -18.40 -17.45 -21.14
C LYS A 46 -19.85 -17.50 -20.64
N ALA A 47 -20.21 -16.70 -19.65
CA ALA A 47 -21.57 -16.65 -19.11
C ALA A 47 -22.62 -16.18 -20.11
N VAL A 48 -22.24 -15.32 -21.08
CA VAL A 48 -23.15 -14.90 -22.18
C VAL A 48 -23.42 -16.06 -23.16
N ILE A 49 -22.45 -16.97 -23.33
CA ILE A 49 -22.57 -18.09 -24.28
C ILE A 49 -23.21 -19.32 -23.62
N THR A 50 -23.10 -19.45 -22.31
CA THR A 50 -23.55 -20.60 -21.53
C THR A 50 -24.57 -20.14 -20.50
N ASP A 51 -25.86 -20.40 -20.72
CA ASP A 51 -27.02 -20.10 -19.84
C ASP A 51 -26.97 -20.85 -18.46
N ASP A 52 -25.78 -21.22 -17.96
CA ASP A 52 -25.58 -21.96 -16.71
C ASP A 52 -25.41 -21.01 -15.51
N GLU A 53 -26.53 -20.41 -15.08
CA GLU A 53 -26.57 -19.42 -13.99
C GLU A 53 -26.00 -19.90 -12.64
N LYS A 54 -26.06 -21.21 -12.35
CA LYS A 54 -25.65 -21.77 -11.04
C LYS A 54 -24.13 -21.81 -10.87
N GLU A 55 -23.40 -22.21 -11.91
CA GLU A 55 -21.94 -22.25 -11.93
C GLU A 55 -21.37 -20.83 -12.00
N ALA A 56 -22.00 -19.96 -12.80
CA ALA A 56 -21.62 -18.56 -12.94
C ALA A 56 -21.64 -17.83 -11.58
N LYS A 57 -22.72 -17.97 -10.80
CA LYS A 57 -22.86 -17.32 -9.48
C LYS A 57 -21.77 -17.74 -8.49
N LYS A 58 -21.37 -19.02 -8.48
CA LYS A 58 -20.30 -19.53 -7.62
C LYS A 58 -18.93 -18.97 -8.04
N CYS A 59 -18.71 -18.84 -9.35
CA CYS A 59 -17.52 -18.22 -9.92
C CYS A 59 -17.47 -16.70 -9.60
N PHE A 60 -18.58 -15.98 -9.78
CA PHE A 60 -18.71 -14.56 -9.44
C PHE A 60 -18.44 -14.29 -7.97
N ASN A 61 -18.92 -15.15 -7.06
CA ASN A 61 -18.69 -14.95 -5.63
C ASN A 61 -17.20 -15.02 -5.26
N SER A 62 -16.44 -15.90 -5.93
CA SER A 62 -14.98 -15.94 -5.78
C SER A 62 -14.29 -14.69 -6.36
N MET A 63 -14.84 -14.09 -7.42
CA MET A 63 -14.32 -12.84 -7.99
C MET A 63 -14.60 -11.63 -7.13
N ILE A 64 -15.81 -11.53 -6.55
CA ILE A 64 -16.21 -10.42 -5.67
C ILE A 64 -15.29 -10.37 -4.45
N ILE A 65 -14.99 -11.51 -3.84
CA ILE A 65 -14.07 -11.57 -2.69
C ILE A 65 -12.69 -11.01 -3.08
N LYS A 66 -12.14 -11.41 -4.22
CA LYS A 66 -10.84 -10.91 -4.69
C LYS A 66 -10.86 -9.41 -5.04
N PHE A 67 -11.99 -8.91 -5.56
CA PHE A 67 -12.19 -7.49 -5.82
C PHE A 67 -12.25 -6.68 -4.52
N ILE A 68 -13.00 -7.17 -3.52
CA ILE A 68 -13.03 -6.57 -2.18
C ILE A 68 -11.62 -6.59 -1.57
N THR A 69 -10.86 -7.68 -1.71
CA THR A 69 -9.46 -7.74 -1.25
C THR A 69 -8.59 -6.67 -1.91
N ALA A 70 -8.71 -6.46 -3.22
CA ALA A 70 -7.97 -5.41 -3.93
C ALA A 70 -8.33 -4.00 -3.45
N ILE A 71 -9.62 -3.74 -3.16
CA ILE A 71 -10.08 -2.48 -2.57
C ILE A 71 -9.48 -2.30 -1.17
N VAL A 72 -9.56 -3.31 -0.31
CA VAL A 72 -9.02 -3.22 1.06
C VAL A 72 -7.52 -2.92 1.04
N ILE A 73 -6.74 -3.61 0.18
CA ILE A 73 -5.30 -3.34 0.01
C ILE A 73 -5.04 -1.90 -0.46
N PHE A 74 -5.91 -1.34 -1.30
CA PHE A 74 -5.82 0.07 -1.70
C PHE A 74 -6.06 1.05 -0.55
N PHE A 75 -6.87 0.66 0.43
CA PHE A 75 -7.14 1.48 1.61
C PHE A 75 -6.06 1.37 2.70
N ILE A 76 -5.22 0.33 2.71
CA ILE A 76 -4.14 0.17 3.71
C ILE A 76 -3.24 1.42 3.78
N PRO A 77 -2.66 1.94 2.68
CA PRO A 77 -1.87 3.17 2.71
C PRO A 77 -2.64 4.37 3.28
N SER A 78 -3.92 4.50 2.93
CA SER A 78 -4.79 5.59 3.38
C SER A 78 -5.08 5.52 4.89
N ILE A 79 -5.31 4.31 5.41
CA ILE A 79 -5.54 4.06 6.84
C ILE A 79 -4.26 4.30 7.63
N VAL A 80 -3.12 3.83 7.10
CA VAL A 80 -1.79 4.05 7.71
C VAL A 80 -1.48 5.55 7.79
N SER A 81 -1.70 6.30 6.71
CA SER A 81 -1.62 7.78 6.72
C SER A 81 -2.55 8.42 7.74
N ALA A 82 -3.79 7.95 7.84
CA ALA A 82 -4.75 8.49 8.80
C ALA A 82 -4.32 8.21 10.25
N GLY A 83 -3.83 7.00 10.53
CA GLY A 83 -3.28 6.61 11.83
C GLY A 83 -2.06 7.44 12.21
N PHE A 84 -1.12 7.62 11.28
CA PHE A 84 0.05 8.48 11.48
C PHE A 84 -0.35 9.94 11.69
N LYS A 85 -1.36 10.47 10.99
CA LYS A 85 -1.89 11.82 11.25
C LYS A 85 -2.42 12.01 12.67
N LEU A 86 -2.96 10.97 13.29
CA LEU A 86 -3.39 11.02 14.69
C LEU A 86 -2.19 10.98 15.64
N LEU A 87 -1.16 10.17 15.32
CA LEU A 87 0.09 10.09 16.08
C LEU A 87 0.96 11.35 15.94
N ARG A 88 0.83 12.11 14.86
CA ARG A 88 1.38 13.47 14.70
C ARG A 88 0.80 14.48 15.69
N ASN A 89 -0.04 14.12 16.65
CA ASN A 89 -0.32 15.01 17.78
C ASN A 89 0.74 14.91 18.89
N PHE A 90 1.59 13.87 18.87
CA PHE A 90 2.73 13.72 19.76
C PHE A 90 3.98 14.33 19.09
N SER A 91 4.55 15.37 19.69
CA SER A 91 5.52 16.28 19.06
C SER A 91 6.94 15.74 18.89
N ASP A 92 7.39 14.78 19.70
CA ASP A 92 8.81 14.38 19.76
C ASP A 92 9.27 13.43 18.65
N VAL A 93 8.38 12.99 17.76
CA VAL A 93 8.68 11.91 16.79
C VAL A 93 8.16 12.21 15.37
N LYS A 94 7.62 13.41 15.14
CA LYS A 94 6.92 13.78 13.89
C LYS A 94 7.77 13.69 12.63
N GLU A 95 8.99 14.16 12.72
CA GLU A 95 9.92 14.32 11.60
C GLU A 95 10.22 12.96 10.97
N ASP A 96 10.70 12.01 11.79
CA ASP A 96 11.16 10.71 11.35
C ASP A 96 10.03 9.81 10.80
N TYR A 97 8.87 9.76 11.47
CA TYR A 97 7.74 8.98 10.95
C TYR A 97 7.20 9.48 9.60
N THR A 98 7.38 10.76 9.29
CA THR A 98 6.98 11.32 7.99
C THR A 98 7.80 10.72 6.85
N VAL A 99 9.05 10.32 7.10
CA VAL A 99 9.92 9.62 6.13
C VAL A 99 9.34 8.25 5.80
N CYS A 100 9.07 7.43 6.83
CA CYS A 100 8.45 6.11 6.65
C CYS A 100 7.16 6.20 5.82
N GLU A 101 6.26 7.10 6.21
CA GLU A 101 4.97 7.26 5.55
C GLU A 101 5.15 7.64 4.08
N MET A 102 5.97 8.64 3.77
CA MET A 102 6.17 9.06 2.38
C MET A 102 6.86 7.98 1.54
N CYS A 103 7.81 7.24 2.12
CA CYS A 103 8.54 6.22 1.38
C CYS A 103 7.70 4.99 1.04
N VAL A 104 6.80 4.60 1.94
CA VAL A 104 5.87 3.50 1.68
C VAL A 104 4.83 3.89 0.64
N ILE A 105 4.29 5.11 0.72
CA ILE A 105 3.15 5.53 -0.10
C ILE A 105 3.62 6.01 -1.48
N ARG A 106 4.78 6.65 -1.54
CA ARG A 106 5.38 7.23 -2.74
C ARG A 106 6.85 6.78 -2.89
N PRO A 107 7.09 5.52 -3.24
CA PRO A 107 8.44 4.98 -3.40
C PRO A 107 9.16 5.46 -4.68
N ARG A 108 8.47 6.17 -5.58
CA ARG A 108 8.99 6.57 -6.90
C ARG A 108 9.90 7.79 -6.80
N GLY A 109 11.08 7.72 -7.42
CA GLY A 109 12.04 8.83 -7.51
C GLY A 109 12.99 8.92 -6.31
N SER A 110 13.70 10.04 -6.19
CA SER A 110 14.65 10.33 -5.11
C SER A 110 14.01 10.92 -3.84
N PHE A 111 12.71 11.19 -3.85
CA PHE A 111 11.97 11.90 -2.78
C PHE A 111 12.21 11.33 -1.37
N CYS A 112 12.42 10.02 -1.24
CA CYS A 112 12.78 9.37 0.02
C CYS A 112 14.14 9.82 0.56
N ASN A 113 15.16 9.71 -0.28
CA ASN A 113 16.53 10.07 0.08
C ASN A 113 16.67 11.58 0.30
N ASP A 114 15.93 12.38 -0.48
CA ASP A 114 15.88 13.83 -0.32
C ASP A 114 15.29 14.23 1.04
N LYS A 115 14.27 13.49 1.52
CA LYS A 115 13.65 13.71 2.84
C LYS A 115 14.53 13.29 4.01
N VAL A 116 15.31 12.21 3.86
CA VAL A 116 16.28 11.78 4.88
C VAL A 116 17.41 12.80 5.03
N ALA A 117 17.89 13.36 3.91
CA ALA A 117 18.93 14.40 3.93
C ALA A 117 18.49 15.67 4.67
N GLU A 118 17.21 16.04 4.58
CA GLU A 118 16.62 17.21 5.28
C GLU A 118 16.64 17.05 6.80
N ILE A 119 16.45 15.83 7.33
CA ILE A 119 16.41 15.54 8.78
C ILE A 119 17.83 15.36 9.35
N SER A 120 18.81 14.98 8.53
CA SER A 120 20.21 14.80 8.96
C SER A 120 20.97 16.11 9.24
N HIS A 121 20.37 17.26 8.94
CA HIS A 121 20.98 18.59 9.06
C HIS A 121 20.34 19.47 10.15
N ASP A 122 19.33 18.97 10.87
CA ASP A 122 18.69 19.59 12.04
C ASP A 122 19.20 18.93 13.34
#